data_AF-Q2N164-F1
#
_entry.id   AF-Q2N164-F1
#
_cell.length_a   1.000
_cell.length_b   1.000
_cell.length_c   1.000
_cell.angle_alpha   90.00
_cell.angle_beta   90.00
_cell.angle_gamma   90.00
#
_symmetry.space_group_name_H-M   'P 1'
#
loop_
_entity.id
_entity.type
_entity.pdbx_description
1 polymer ?
#
loop_
_entity_poly.entity_id
_entity_poly.type
_entity_poly.pdbx_seq_one_letter_code
_entity_poly.pdbx_strand_id
1 'polypeptide(L)'
;SCSMNIGGENTLACICRIDTNLSKPVKIYPLPHLYVVKDLVPDLSNIYDQYQTIEPWLQRKEEKDPATKEYYQSVEDRKKLDGLYECILCFCCSTS
;
A
#
# COMPACT_ATOMS: atom_id res chain seq x y z
N SER A 1 2.84 -7.14 2.83
CA SER A 1 2.63 -8.38 3.62
C SER A 1 2.21 -9.57 2.79
N CYS A 2 1.04 -9.56 2.15
CA CYS A 2 0.52 -10.68 1.35
C CYS A 2 0.20 -10.29 -0.10
N SER A 3 0.79 -9.19 -0.58
CA SER A 3 0.69 -8.73 -1.95
C SER A 3 1.52 -9.65 -2.85
N MET A 4 0.91 -10.16 -3.91
CA MET A 4 1.56 -11.04 -4.88
C MET A 4 0.80 -11.01 -6.20
N ASN A 5 1.42 -11.52 -7.27
CA ASN A 5 0.73 -11.69 -8.54
C ASN A 5 0.06 -13.07 -8.56
N ILE A 6 -1.27 -13.09 -8.61
CA ILE A 6 -2.09 -14.32 -8.61
C ILE A 6 -2.87 -14.36 -9.92
N GLY A 7 -2.64 -15.39 -10.72
CA GLY A 7 -3.35 -15.55 -12.00
C GLY A 7 -3.07 -14.46 -13.03
N GLY A 8 -1.97 -13.70 -12.88
CA GLY A 8 -1.61 -12.58 -13.75
C GLY A 8 -1.93 -11.21 -13.17
N GLU A 9 -2.67 -11.12 -12.07
CA GLU A 9 -3.08 -9.86 -11.46
C GLU A 9 -2.42 -9.64 -10.10
N ASN A 10 -1.98 -8.41 -9.82
CA ASN A 10 -1.46 -8.06 -8.49
C ASN A 10 -2.62 -7.87 -7.52
N THR A 11 -2.65 -8.67 -6.47
CA THR A 11 -3.74 -8.66 -5.49
C THR A 11 -3.25 -9.04 -4.10
N LEU A 12 -4.16 -8.97 -3.13
CA LEU A 12 -3.93 -9.39 -1.75
C LEU A 12 -4.36 -10.84 -1.59
N ALA A 13 -3.42 -11.74 -1.33
CA ALA A 13 -3.69 -13.17 -1.25
C ALA A 13 -4.73 -13.53 -0.18
N CYS A 14 -4.75 -12.82 0.94
CA CYS A 14 -5.66 -13.11 2.06
C CYS A 14 -7.14 -12.85 1.76
N ILE A 15 -7.45 -12.07 0.72
CA ILE A 15 -8.83 -11.80 0.27
C ILE A 15 -9.08 -12.26 -1.17
N CYS A 16 -8.06 -12.81 -1.84
CA CYS A 16 -8.21 -13.44 -3.15
C CYS A 16 -8.83 -14.84 -2.97
N ARG A 17 -10.07 -15.01 -3.43
CA ARG A 17 -10.75 -16.30 -3.35
C ARG A 17 -10.08 -17.30 -4.30
N ILE A 18 -9.90 -18.52 -3.83
CA ILE A 18 -9.41 -19.63 -4.65
C ILE A 18 -10.44 -19.90 -5.75
N ASP A 19 -9.97 -19.98 -7.00
CA ASP A 19 -10.80 -20.38 -8.12
C ASP A 19 -11.26 -21.84 -7.94
N THR A 20 -12.57 -22.05 -7.93
CA THR A 20 -13.18 -23.38 -7.82
C THR A 20 -13.12 -24.17 -9.14
N ASN A 21 -12.77 -23.51 -10.25
CA ASN A 21 -12.58 -24.16 -11.54
C ASN A 21 -11.21 -24.86 -11.60
N LEU A 22 -11.21 -26.17 -11.36
CA LEU A 22 -10.00 -26.99 -11.34
C LEU A 22 -9.46 -27.38 -12.74
N SER A 23 -10.02 -26.81 -13.81
CA SER A 23 -9.56 -27.13 -15.18
C SER A 23 -8.15 -26.60 -15.47
N LYS A 24 -7.66 -25.61 -14.72
CA LYS A 24 -6.33 -25.01 -14.88
C LYS A 24 -5.71 -24.68 -13.52
N PRO A 25 -4.38 -24.82 -13.38
CA PRO A 25 -3.69 -24.41 -12.17
C PRO A 25 -3.61 -22.87 -12.09
N VAL A 26 -3.72 -22.34 -10.87
CA VAL A 26 -3.45 -20.93 -10.58
C VAL A 26 -1.94 -20.75 -10.39
N LYS A 27 -1.37 -19.77 -11.10
CA LYS A 27 0.04 -19.39 -10.94
C LYS A 27 0.16 -18.26 -9.92
N ILE A 28 1.13 -18.37 -9.03
CA ILE A 28 1.43 -17.36 -8.01
C ILE A 28 2.90 -16.96 -8.17
N TYR A 29 3.13 -15.67 -8.32
CA TYR A 29 4.46 -15.06 -8.42
C TYR A 29 4.61 -13.97 -7.36
N PRO A 30 5.85 -13.61 -6.94
CA PRO A 30 6.08 -12.39 -6.19
C PRO A 30 5.61 -11.17 -7.01
N LEU A 31 5.52 -10.00 -6.37
CA LEU A 31 5.22 -8.76 -7.09
C LEU A 31 6.24 -8.52 -8.24
N PRO A 32 5.77 -8.15 -9.45
CA PRO A 32 6.64 -7.95 -10.60
C PRO A 32 7.69 -6.86 -10.40
N HIS A 33 8.80 -6.96 -11.15
CA HIS A 33 9.88 -5.97 -11.23
C HIS A 33 10.63 -5.66 -9.92
N LEU A 34 10.41 -6.44 -8.87
CA LEU A 34 11.16 -6.34 -7.61
C LEU A 34 12.20 -7.44 -7.50
N TYR A 35 13.31 -7.14 -6.82
CA TYR A 35 14.26 -8.17 -6.43
C TYR A 35 13.59 -9.13 -5.44
N VAL A 36 13.77 -10.43 -5.64
CA VAL A 36 13.18 -11.47 -4.79
C VAL A 36 14.19 -11.86 -3.74
N VAL A 37 13.84 -11.71 -2.46
CA VAL A 37 14.65 -12.19 -1.35
C VAL A 37 14.60 -13.72 -1.34
N LYS A 38 13.39 -14.28 -1.30
CA LYS A 38 13.13 -15.71 -1.36
C LYS A 38 11.66 -15.99 -1.67
N ASP A 39 11.40 -17.01 -2.49
CA ASP A 39 10.06 -17.50 -2.83
C ASP A 39 9.13 -16.36 -3.33
N LEU A 40 8.09 -16.02 -2.55
CA LEU A 40 7.11 -14.98 -2.85
C LEU A 40 7.38 -13.66 -2.11
N VAL A 41 8.55 -13.52 -1.47
CA VAL A 41 8.92 -12.35 -0.66
C VAL A 41 9.83 -11.44 -1.48
N PRO A 42 9.32 -10.32 -2.02
CA PRO A 42 10.14 -9.30 -2.67
C PRO A 42 10.85 -8.42 -1.64
N ASP A 43 11.96 -7.81 -2.07
CA ASP A 43 12.58 -6.69 -1.36
C ASP A 43 11.80 -5.41 -1.65
N LEU A 44 11.31 -4.78 -0.59
CA LEU A 44 10.50 -3.54 -0.65
C LEU A 44 11.30 -2.29 -0.28
N SER A 45 12.60 -2.44 0.06
CA SER A 45 13.43 -1.35 0.59
C SER A 45 13.41 -0.13 -0.33
N ASN A 46 13.61 -0.33 -1.64
CA ASN A 46 13.61 0.78 -2.60
C ASN A 46 12.28 1.55 -2.67
N ILE A 47 11.14 0.86 -2.57
CA ILE A 47 9.83 1.53 -2.63
C ILE A 47 9.58 2.31 -1.33
N TYR A 48 10.00 1.77 -0.19
CA TYR A 48 9.93 2.51 1.08
C TYR A 48 10.86 3.74 1.08
N ASP A 49 12.04 3.65 0.48
CA ASP A 49 12.93 4.81 0.31
C ASP A 49 12.23 5.91 -0.53
N GLN A 50 11.56 5.54 -1.62
CA GLN A 50 10.76 6.48 -2.41
C GLN A 50 9.62 7.11 -1.59
N TYR A 51 8.92 6.32 -0.78
CA TYR A 51 7.86 6.83 0.10
C TYR A 51 8.39 7.81 1.16
N GLN A 52 9.62 7.63 1.65
CA GLN A 52 10.22 8.58 2.57
C GLN A 52 10.50 9.95 1.92
N THR A 53 10.77 9.99 0.61
CA THR A 53 11.09 11.27 -0.09
C THR A 53 9.94 12.27 -0.13
N ILE A 54 8.68 11.81 0.03
CA ILE A 54 7.52 12.70 0.04
C ILE A 54 7.22 13.26 1.44
N GLU A 55 8.04 12.92 2.43
CA GLU A 55 7.91 13.37 3.82
C GLU A 55 6.48 13.20 4.37
N PRO A 56 5.96 11.96 4.49
CA PRO A 56 4.54 11.68 4.68
C PRO A 56 4.05 11.92 6.12
N TRP A 57 4.32 13.10 6.66
CA TRP A 57 3.88 13.58 7.95
C TRP A 57 3.32 15.00 7.83
N LEU A 58 2.59 15.45 8.85
CA LEU A 58 2.00 16.79 8.85
C LEU A 58 3.09 17.84 9.07
N GLN A 59 3.34 18.69 8.07
CA GLN A 59 4.29 19.79 8.16
C GLN A 59 3.59 21.09 8.54
N ARG A 60 4.10 21.79 9.56
CA ARG A 60 3.61 23.11 10.00
C ARG A 60 4.77 24.06 10.24
N LYS A 61 4.55 25.34 9.98
CA LYS A 61 5.53 26.41 10.28
C LYS A 61 5.65 26.66 11.79
N GLU A 62 4.52 26.53 12.49
CA GLU A 62 4.42 26.72 13.94
C GLU A 62 3.73 25.50 14.54
N GLU A 63 4.41 24.86 15.49
CA GLU A 63 3.82 23.79 16.28
C GLU A 63 3.05 24.36 17.46
N LYS A 64 1.85 23.84 17.69
CA LYS A 64 1.14 24.13 18.93
C LYS A 64 1.71 23.29 20.08
N ASP A 65 1.63 23.82 21.29
CA ASP A 65 1.87 23.06 22.51
C ASP A 65 0.92 21.83 22.55
N PRO A 66 1.42 20.61 22.80
CA PRO A 66 0.61 19.39 22.91
C PRO A 66 -0.55 19.48 23.91
N ALA A 67 -0.47 20.37 24.91
CA ALA A 67 -1.54 20.61 25.88
C ALA A 67 -2.68 21.50 25.34
N THR A 68 -2.56 22.04 24.12
CA THR A 68 -3.57 22.90 23.51
C THR A 68 -4.66 22.10 22.78
N LYS A 69 -5.75 22.78 22.43
CA LYS A 69 -6.83 22.20 21.62
C LYS A 69 -6.34 21.76 20.23
N GLU A 70 -7.06 20.78 19.69
CA GLU A 70 -6.91 20.23 18.34
C GLU A 70 -6.83 21.30 17.22
N TYR A 71 -6.32 20.88 16.07
CA TYR A 71 -6.31 21.72 14.88
C TYR A 71 -7.69 21.70 14.23
N TYR A 72 -8.24 22.88 13.96
CA TYR A 72 -9.49 22.99 13.23
C TYR A 72 -9.32 22.50 11.78
N GLN A 73 -10.22 21.62 11.35
CA GLN A 73 -10.41 21.18 9.96
C GLN A 73 -11.91 21.10 9.69
N SER A 74 -12.38 21.70 8.59
CA SER A 74 -13.79 21.60 8.18
C SER A 74 -14.13 20.18 7.71
N VAL A 75 -15.42 19.82 7.71
CA VAL A 75 -15.87 18.51 7.20
C VAL A 75 -15.57 18.38 5.71
N GLU A 76 -15.75 19.47 4.96
CA GLU A 76 -15.46 19.55 3.53
C GLU A 76 -13.98 19.34 3.23
N ASP A 77 -13.08 19.92 4.04
CA ASP A 77 -11.64 19.71 3.88
C ASP A 77 -11.21 18.31 4.30
N ARG A 78 -11.79 17.75 5.37
CA ARG A 78 -11.49 16.37 5.79
C ARG A 78 -11.90 15.37 4.71
N LYS A 79 -13.04 15.57 4.06
CA LYS A 79 -13.55 14.70 2.98
C LYS A 79 -12.62 14.63 1.77
N LYS A 80 -11.79 15.64 1.52
CA LYS A 80 -10.79 15.61 0.44
C LYS A 80 -9.75 14.49 0.61
N LEU A 81 -9.59 13.96 1.82
CA LEU A 81 -8.68 12.86 2.09
C LEU A 81 -9.29 11.49 1.79
N ASP A 82 -10.63 11.38 1.69
CA ASP A 82 -11.30 10.11 1.43
C ASP A 82 -10.93 9.57 0.05
N GLY A 83 -10.61 8.28 -0.01
CA GLY A 83 -10.00 7.58 -1.15
C GLY A 83 -8.46 7.67 -1.21
N LEU A 84 -7.82 8.54 -0.41
CA LEU A 84 -6.36 8.70 -0.39
C LEU A 84 -5.71 8.07 0.83
N TYR A 85 -6.25 8.29 2.03
CA TYR A 85 -5.65 7.78 3.28
C TYR A 85 -5.89 6.29 3.50
N GLU A 86 -6.82 5.69 2.74
CA GLU A 86 -7.15 4.27 2.76
C GLU A 86 -6.06 3.40 2.10
N CYS A 87 -5.06 4.02 1.48
CA CYS A 87 -3.90 3.32 0.95
C CYS A 87 -3.20 2.52 2.07
N ILE A 88 -3.12 1.20 1.89
CA ILE A 88 -2.48 0.28 2.84
C ILE A 88 -1.01 -0.02 2.51
N LEU A 89 -0.41 0.73 1.58
CA LEU A 89 0.96 0.49 1.10
C LEU A 89 1.21 -0.97 0.67
N CYS A 90 0.28 -1.54 -0.10
CA CYS A 90 0.42 -2.92 -0.59
C CYS A 90 1.35 -3.05 -1.81
N PHE A 91 1.65 -1.93 -2.48
CA PHE A 91 2.50 -1.83 -3.67
C PHE A 91 2.02 -2.57 -4.93
N CYS A 92 0.80 -3.11 -4.93
CA CYS A 92 0.23 -3.74 -6.12
C CYS A 92 0.15 -2.77 -7.30
N CYS A 93 -0.31 -1.53 -7.07
CA CYS A 93 -0.46 -0.51 -8.12
C CYS A 93 0.87 -0.04 -8.72
N SER A 94 1.96 -0.06 -7.95
CA SER A 94 3.29 0.35 -8.42
C SER A 94 4.00 -0.72 -9.23
N THR A 95 3.52 -1.97 -9.17
CA THR A 95 4.14 -3.15 -9.78
C THR A 95 3.23 -3.82 -10.81
N SER A 96 2.14 -3.14 -11.20
CA SER A 96 1.12 -3.60 -12.16
C SER A 96 1.48 -3.29 -13.60
#